data_AF-A0A962WT23-F1
#
_entry.id   AF-A0A962WT23-F1
#
_cell.length_a   1.000
_cell.length_b   1.000
_cell.length_c   1.000
_cell.angle_alpha   90.00
_cell.angle_beta   90.00
_cell.angle_gamma   90.00
#
_symmetry.space_group_name_H-M   'P 1'
#
loop_
_entity.id
_entity.type
_entity.pdbx_description
1 polymer ?
#
loop_
_entity_poly.entity_id
_entity_poly.type
_entity_poly.pdbx_seq_one_letter_code
_entity_poly.pdbx_strand_id
1 'polypeptide(L)'
;MTRFLAPRYFSPEQNSAVVQALNELGIGDEEGVRIFLIALEYELAEYVKQAADHESPEIKAEAPNPELAALSRDLVQASQQLEQLPAGSRRSLLQRLSSEDIFGRRHDQAYLDAVVTQLTRIANACMQEKCIQPAMPDLGEAEKHFISVVAEAYFECFEASPGANGGEPFISLLRRITAVSGLDIPVEKSQLEPIISVIG
;
A
#
# COMPACT_ATOMS: atom_id res chain seq x y z
N MET A 1 28.41 15.94 -19.52
CA MET A 1 29.01 14.74 -20.14
C MET A 1 27.98 13.64 -20.06
N THR A 2 27.17 13.46 -21.11
CA THR A 2 26.20 12.36 -21.25
C THR A 2 26.99 11.06 -21.34
N ARG A 3 26.94 10.26 -20.28
CA ARG A 3 27.58 8.95 -20.23
C ARG A 3 26.66 8.00 -21.01
N PHE A 4 27.11 7.50 -22.16
CA PHE A 4 26.37 6.48 -22.90
C PHE A 4 26.16 5.27 -21.98
N LEU A 5 24.93 5.07 -21.53
CA LEU A 5 24.52 3.86 -20.84
C LEU A 5 24.29 2.80 -21.91
N ALA A 6 24.87 1.61 -21.71
CA ALA A 6 24.54 0.47 -22.55
C ALA A 6 23.09 0.06 -22.22
N PRO A 7 22.20 -0.08 -23.21
CA PRO A 7 20.83 -0.52 -22.96
C PRO A 7 20.85 -1.90 -22.30
N ARG A 8 19.89 -2.12 -21.41
CA ARG A 8 19.70 -3.42 -20.79
C ARG A 8 18.96 -4.28 -21.79
N TYR A 9 19.71 -5.01 -22.61
CA TYR A 9 19.12 -5.90 -23.59
C TYR A 9 18.22 -6.93 -22.92
N PHE A 10 16.97 -6.98 -23.35
CA PHE A 10 16.10 -8.09 -23.01
C PHE A 10 16.68 -9.37 -23.63
N SER A 11 16.55 -10.49 -22.91
CA SER A 11 16.74 -11.79 -23.53
C SER A 11 15.72 -11.97 -24.67
N PRO A 12 15.99 -12.82 -25.67
CA PRO A 12 15.01 -13.10 -26.74
C PRO A 12 13.63 -13.52 -26.21
N GLU A 13 13.60 -14.23 -25.09
CA GLU A 13 12.38 -14.67 -24.40
C GLU A 13 11.63 -13.50 -23.75
N GLN A 14 12.35 -12.60 -23.08
CA GLN A 14 11.77 -11.38 -22.48
C GLN A 14 11.23 -10.45 -23.56
N ASN A 15 11.99 -10.25 -24.64
CA ASN A 15 11.60 -9.44 -25.79
C ASN A 15 10.31 -10.00 -26.41
N SER A 16 10.27 -11.31 -26.69
CA SER A 16 9.07 -11.98 -27.20
C SER A 16 7.87 -11.85 -26.26
N ALA A 17 8.09 -11.88 -24.95
CA ALA A 17 7.03 -11.79 -23.97
C ALA A 17 6.41 -10.38 -23.86
N VAL A 18 7.20 -9.32 -24.10
CA VAL A 18 6.71 -7.93 -24.16
C VAL A 18 6.00 -7.67 -25.49
N VAL A 19 6.59 -8.09 -26.62
CA VAL A 19 5.95 -8.01 -27.95
C VAL A 19 4.62 -8.74 -27.96
N GLN A 20 4.55 -9.95 -27.40
CA GLN A 20 3.32 -10.70 -27.30
C GLN A 20 2.25 -9.94 -26.50
N ALA A 21 2.61 -9.29 -25.39
CA ALA A 21 1.67 -8.52 -24.60
C ALA A 21 1.13 -7.30 -25.35
N LEU A 22 1.99 -6.59 -26.09
CA LEU A 22 1.56 -5.47 -26.95
C LEU A 22 0.61 -5.94 -28.07
N ASN A 23 0.91 -7.10 -28.68
CA ASN A 23 0.04 -7.71 -29.69
C ASN A 23 -1.30 -8.18 -29.12
N GLU A 24 -1.32 -8.78 -27.93
CA GLU A 24 -2.54 -9.22 -27.23
C GLU A 24 -3.44 -8.03 -26.86
N LEU A 25 -2.83 -6.88 -26.57
CA LEU A 25 -3.54 -5.63 -26.32
C LEU A 25 -3.96 -4.92 -27.61
N GLY A 26 -3.49 -5.38 -28.78
CA GLY A 26 -3.79 -4.80 -30.09
C GLY A 26 -3.21 -3.40 -30.29
N ILE A 27 -2.05 -3.12 -29.70
CA ILE A 27 -1.45 -1.78 -29.67
C ILE A 27 -0.18 -1.72 -30.51
N GLY A 28 -0.12 -0.69 -31.36
CA GLY A 28 1.02 -0.39 -32.20
C GLY A 28 1.14 -1.28 -33.42
N ASP A 29 1.82 -0.77 -34.43
CA ASP A 29 2.32 -1.58 -35.54
C ASP A 29 3.73 -2.11 -35.21
N GLU A 30 4.27 -2.95 -36.08
CA GLU A 30 5.58 -3.58 -35.89
C GLU A 30 6.71 -2.54 -35.69
N GLU A 31 6.59 -1.38 -36.35
CA GLU A 31 7.58 -0.31 -36.25
C GLU A 31 7.50 0.44 -34.92
N GLY A 32 6.30 0.82 -34.47
CA GLY A 32 6.07 1.45 -33.17
C GLY A 32 6.47 0.54 -32.00
N VAL A 33 6.16 -0.76 -32.08
CA VAL A 33 6.57 -1.74 -31.07
C VAL A 33 8.09 -1.84 -30.97
N ARG A 34 8.79 -1.84 -32.12
CA ARG A 34 10.26 -1.90 -32.15
C ARG A 34 10.89 -0.64 -31.56
N ILE A 35 10.38 0.55 -31.90
CA ILE A 35 10.91 1.82 -31.37
C ILE A 35 10.67 1.90 -29.86
N PHE A 36 9.48 1.54 -29.41
CA PHE A 36 9.12 1.51 -28.00
C PHE A 36 10.03 0.56 -27.20
N LEU A 37 10.31 -0.63 -27.71
CA LEU A 37 11.21 -1.58 -27.05
C LEU A 37 12.63 -1.04 -26.86
N ILE A 38 13.16 -0.36 -27.88
CA ILE A 38 14.49 0.25 -27.79
C ILE A 38 14.50 1.32 -26.69
N ALA A 39 13.51 2.22 -26.69
CA ALA A 39 13.37 3.23 -25.64
C ALA A 39 13.28 2.59 -24.25
N LEU A 40 12.46 1.55 -24.10
CA LEU A 40 12.28 0.83 -22.85
C LEU A 40 13.59 0.18 -22.35
N GLU A 41 14.41 -0.42 -23.23
CA GLU A 41 15.68 -1.04 -22.83
C GLU A 41 16.71 -0.01 -22.30
N TYR A 42 16.67 1.23 -22.81
CA TYR A 42 17.49 2.33 -22.29
C TYR A 42 17.01 2.81 -20.93
N GLU A 43 15.70 3.06 -20.80
CA GLU A 43 15.11 3.56 -19.55
C GLU A 43 15.25 2.55 -18.40
N LEU A 44 15.12 1.25 -18.69
CA LEU A 44 15.35 0.21 -17.69
C LEU A 44 16.81 0.16 -17.22
N ALA A 45 17.77 0.44 -18.09
CA ALA A 45 19.18 0.50 -17.71
C ALA A 45 19.47 1.68 -16.77
N GLU A 46 18.84 2.83 -17.03
CA GLU A 46 18.92 4.01 -16.19
C GLU A 46 18.23 3.81 -14.84
N TYR A 47 17.02 3.26 -14.84
CA TYR A 47 16.27 2.96 -13.61
C TYR A 47 17.04 2.05 -12.66
N VAL A 48 17.63 0.96 -13.16
CA VAL A 48 18.42 0.02 -12.36
C VAL A 48 19.65 0.69 -11.73
N LYS A 49 20.29 1.59 -12.47
CA LYS A 49 21.45 2.32 -11.98
C LYS A 49 21.06 3.28 -10.85
N GLN A 50 19.96 4.01 -11.01
CA GLN A 50 19.48 4.96 -9.99
C GLN A 50 18.94 4.24 -8.75
N ALA A 51 18.26 3.10 -8.92
CA ALA A 51 17.79 2.26 -7.82
C ALA A 51 18.93 1.65 -7.00
N ALA A 52 20.09 1.39 -7.61
CA ALA A 52 21.28 0.91 -6.89
C ALA A 52 21.95 1.99 -6.02
N ASP A 53 21.68 3.27 -6.28
CA ASP A 53 22.26 4.40 -5.53
C ASP A 53 21.38 4.85 -4.33
N HIS A 54 20.14 4.37 -4.22
CA HIS A 54 19.20 4.69 -3.14
C HIS A 54 18.94 3.50 -2.21
N GLU A 55 19.69 3.41 -1.10
CA GLU A 55 19.46 2.42 -0.05
C GLU A 55 18.46 2.94 1.01
N SER A 56 17.29 2.28 1.09
CA SER A 56 16.33 2.17 2.20
C SER A 56 15.49 3.40 2.66
N PRO A 57 14.14 3.29 2.73
CA PRO A 57 13.28 4.40 3.12
C PRO A 57 13.30 4.68 4.63
N GLU A 58 13.39 5.97 4.99
CA GLU A 58 13.21 6.48 6.34
C GLU A 58 11.78 6.23 6.85
N ILE A 59 11.66 5.53 7.98
CA ILE A 59 10.38 5.33 8.68
C ILE A 59 10.06 6.61 9.45
N LYS A 60 9.14 7.44 8.91
CA LYS A 60 8.54 8.56 9.62
C LYS A 60 7.44 8.06 10.56
N ALA A 61 7.51 8.46 11.83
CA ALA A 61 6.52 8.08 12.83
C ALA A 61 5.27 8.98 12.74
N GLU A 62 4.10 8.43 12.40
CA GLU A 62 2.86 9.22 12.49
C GLU A 62 1.55 8.42 12.67
N ALA A 63 0.60 9.10 13.33
CA ALA A 63 -0.82 8.84 13.64
C ALA A 63 -1.27 7.53 14.35
N PRO A 64 -2.12 7.63 15.41
CA PRO A 64 -2.75 6.46 16.06
C PRO A 64 -3.79 5.80 15.12
N ASN A 65 -3.87 4.46 15.17
CA ASN A 65 -4.81 3.67 14.35
C ASN A 65 -6.27 4.10 14.63
N PRO A 66 -7.06 4.51 13.61
CA PRO A 66 -8.43 5.00 13.81
C PRO A 66 -9.38 3.94 14.39
N GLU A 67 -9.20 2.66 14.07
CA GLU A 67 -10.01 1.57 14.62
C GLU A 67 -9.69 1.31 16.09
N LEU A 68 -8.39 1.31 16.45
CA LEU A 68 -7.96 1.20 17.84
C LEU A 68 -8.33 2.44 18.65
N ALA A 69 -8.34 3.63 18.03
CA ALA A 69 -8.82 4.85 18.65
C ALA A 69 -10.34 4.79 18.91
N ALA A 70 -11.13 4.20 17.99
CA ALA A 70 -12.55 3.97 18.22
C ALA A 70 -12.78 2.97 19.36
N LEU A 71 -12.08 1.83 19.35
CA LEU A 71 -12.14 0.84 20.42
C LEU A 71 -11.73 1.42 21.79
N SER A 72 -10.69 2.25 21.83
CA SER A 72 -10.26 2.94 23.04
C SER A 72 -11.37 3.81 23.63
N ARG A 73 -12.08 4.58 22.78
CA ARG A 73 -13.22 5.40 23.23
C ARG A 73 -14.36 4.54 23.81
N ASP A 74 -14.70 3.43 23.15
CA ASP A 74 -15.77 2.54 23.61
C ASP A 74 -15.41 1.90 24.97
N LEU A 75 -14.15 1.49 25.14
CA LEU A 75 -13.65 0.92 26.39
C LEU A 75 -13.65 1.94 27.54
N VAL A 76 -13.27 3.19 27.27
CA VAL A 76 -13.34 4.30 28.24
C VAL A 76 -14.80 4.60 28.61
N GLN A 77 -15.70 4.61 27.64
CA GLN A 77 -17.12 4.84 27.92
C GLN A 77 -17.70 3.69 28.76
N ALA A 78 -17.36 2.44 28.45
CA ALA A 78 -17.80 1.28 29.21
C ALA A 78 -17.27 1.28 30.65
N SER A 79 -16.00 1.66 30.86
CA SER A 79 -15.43 1.75 32.21
C SER A 79 -16.12 2.84 33.05
N GLN A 80 -16.37 4.02 32.47
CA GLN A 80 -17.10 5.10 33.12
C GLN A 80 -18.53 4.70 33.48
N GLN A 81 -19.24 3.99 32.58
CA GLN A 81 -20.58 3.49 32.87
C GLN A 81 -20.59 2.49 34.03
N LEU A 82 -19.58 1.62 34.11
CA LEU A 82 -19.44 0.67 35.22
C LEU A 82 -19.15 1.36 36.56
N GLU A 83 -18.31 2.39 36.57
CA GLU A 83 -18.00 3.19 37.75
C GLU A 83 -19.21 3.99 38.24
N GLN A 84 -20.00 4.54 37.31
CA GLN A 84 -21.16 5.38 37.61
C GLN A 84 -22.46 4.58 37.88
N LEU A 85 -22.42 3.24 37.80
CA LEU A 85 -23.57 2.39 38.10
C LEU A 85 -24.12 2.67 39.52
N PRO A 86 -25.42 2.96 39.66
CA PRO A 86 -26.05 3.09 40.98
C PRO A 86 -25.89 1.82 41.80
N ALA A 87 -25.77 1.94 43.12
CA ALA A 87 -25.53 0.81 44.03
C ALA A 87 -26.55 -0.34 43.87
N GLY A 88 -27.82 -0.02 43.61
CA GLY A 88 -28.87 -1.01 43.34
C GLY A 88 -28.66 -1.79 42.04
N SER A 89 -28.32 -1.10 40.96
CA SER A 89 -28.00 -1.70 39.66
C SER A 89 -26.72 -2.53 39.73
N ARG A 90 -25.71 -2.03 40.44
CA ARG A 90 -24.44 -2.74 40.66
C ARG A 90 -24.65 -4.05 41.42
N ARG A 91 -25.44 -4.03 42.49
CA ARG A 91 -25.79 -5.23 43.26
C ARG A 91 -26.53 -6.25 42.38
N SER A 92 -27.47 -5.78 41.56
CA SER A 92 -28.24 -6.63 40.66
C SER A 92 -27.35 -7.29 39.59
N LEU A 93 -26.39 -6.54 39.03
CA LEU A 93 -25.41 -7.04 38.07
C LEU A 93 -24.52 -8.14 38.67
N LEU A 94 -23.94 -7.88 39.85
CA LEU A 94 -23.09 -8.85 40.55
C LEU A 94 -23.83 -10.13 40.94
N GLN A 95 -25.09 -9.99 41.37
CA GLN A 95 -25.94 -11.13 41.69
C GLN A 95 -26.24 -11.97 40.44
N ARG A 96 -26.54 -11.34 39.30
CA ARG A 96 -26.77 -12.03 38.03
C ARG A 96 -25.52 -12.76 37.55
N LEU A 97 -24.37 -12.09 37.54
CA LEU A 97 -23.08 -12.70 37.19
C LEU A 97 -22.77 -13.91 38.08
N SER A 98 -23.05 -13.81 39.38
CA SER A 98 -22.85 -14.93 40.31
C SER A 98 -23.83 -16.08 40.04
N SER A 99 -25.09 -15.81 39.71
CA SER A 99 -26.10 -16.84 39.45
C SER A 99 -25.92 -17.56 38.12
N GLU A 100 -25.30 -16.90 37.14
CA GLU A 100 -25.06 -17.44 35.80
C GLU A 100 -23.68 -18.12 35.67
N ASP A 101 -22.78 -17.94 36.64
CA ASP A 101 -21.44 -18.53 36.59
C ASP A 101 -21.36 -19.96 37.14
N ILE A 102 -21.36 -20.92 36.23
CA ILE A 102 -21.18 -22.36 36.54
C ILE A 102 -19.85 -22.68 37.24
N PHE A 103 -18.85 -21.80 37.15
CA PHE A 103 -17.53 -22.01 37.74
C PHE A 103 -17.41 -21.45 39.17
N GLY A 104 -18.47 -20.82 39.69
CA GLY A 104 -18.52 -20.32 41.06
C GLY A 104 -17.47 -19.26 41.39
N ARG A 105 -17.04 -18.46 40.40
CA ARG A 105 -16.10 -17.37 40.63
C ARG A 105 -16.76 -16.28 41.45
N ARG A 106 -15.93 -15.57 42.21
CA ARG A 106 -16.39 -14.47 43.06
C ARG A 106 -16.63 -13.23 42.20
N HIS A 107 -17.88 -12.76 42.15
CA HIS A 107 -18.28 -11.51 41.48
C HIS A 107 -18.71 -10.50 42.54
N ASP A 108 -17.74 -9.86 43.17
CA ASP A 108 -17.95 -8.80 44.16
C ASP A 108 -17.45 -7.44 43.65
N GLN A 109 -17.37 -6.44 44.52
CA GLN A 109 -16.86 -5.13 44.15
C GLN A 109 -15.43 -5.20 43.61
N ALA A 110 -14.58 -6.04 44.19
CA ALA A 110 -13.19 -6.20 43.73
C ALA A 110 -13.12 -6.77 42.30
N TYR A 111 -14.06 -7.63 41.92
CA TYR A 111 -14.20 -8.10 40.54
C TYR A 111 -14.51 -6.94 39.58
N LEU A 112 -15.47 -6.07 39.91
CA LEU A 112 -15.80 -4.92 39.06
C LEU A 112 -14.64 -3.94 38.96
N ASP A 113 -13.95 -3.66 40.06
CA ASP A 113 -12.77 -2.78 40.08
C ASP A 113 -11.65 -3.35 39.18
N ALA A 114 -11.48 -4.68 39.18
CA ALA A 114 -10.53 -5.36 38.30
C ALA A 114 -10.94 -5.26 36.82
N VAL A 115 -12.23 -5.42 36.50
CA VAL A 115 -12.76 -5.25 35.14
C VAL A 115 -12.52 -3.82 34.64
N VAL A 116 -12.87 -2.82 35.44
CA VAL A 116 -12.63 -1.40 35.13
C VAL A 116 -11.14 -1.15 34.87
N THR A 117 -10.26 -1.70 35.72
CA THR A 117 -8.81 -1.59 35.56
C THR A 117 -8.34 -2.20 34.23
N GLN A 118 -8.84 -3.37 33.84
CA GLN A 118 -8.47 -3.99 32.57
C GLN A 118 -9.01 -3.21 31.36
N LEU A 119 -10.26 -2.72 31.40
CA LEU A 119 -10.81 -1.91 30.32
C LEU A 119 -9.96 -0.65 30.08
N THR A 120 -9.60 0.06 31.16
CA THR A 120 -8.73 1.24 31.08
C THR A 120 -7.33 0.89 30.56
N ARG A 121 -6.76 -0.24 31.00
CA ARG A 121 -5.45 -0.70 30.50
C ARG A 121 -5.49 -1.00 29.00
N ILE A 122 -6.52 -1.68 28.51
CA ILE A 122 -6.68 -2.02 27.09
C ILE A 122 -6.89 -0.73 26.29
N ALA A 123 -7.73 0.19 26.76
CA ALA A 123 -7.93 1.49 26.11
C ALA A 123 -6.62 2.27 25.95
N ASN A 124 -5.76 2.27 26.97
CA ASN A 124 -4.44 2.88 26.91
C ASN A 124 -3.51 2.17 25.92
N ALA A 125 -3.53 0.84 25.89
CA ALA A 125 -2.74 0.06 24.93
C ALA A 125 -3.16 0.35 23.48
N CYS A 126 -4.47 0.44 23.21
CA CYS A 126 -5.00 0.82 21.91
C CYS A 126 -4.52 2.20 21.43
N MET A 127 -4.26 3.14 22.35
CA MET A 127 -3.71 4.46 22.03
C MET A 127 -2.19 4.45 21.84
N GLN A 128 -1.50 3.44 22.37
CA GLN A 128 -0.05 3.27 22.25
C GLN A 128 0.35 2.47 21.00
N GLU A 129 -0.56 1.61 20.52
CA GLU A 129 -0.44 0.87 19.27
C GLU A 129 -0.50 1.84 18.08
N LYS A 130 0.68 2.14 17.53
CA LYS A 130 0.79 2.86 16.27
C LYS A 130 0.33 1.94 15.16
N CYS A 131 -0.51 2.46 14.27
CA CYS A 131 -0.74 1.76 13.02
C CYS A 131 0.59 1.79 12.27
N ILE A 132 1.25 0.64 12.11
CA ILE A 132 2.25 0.49 11.03
C ILE A 132 1.41 0.38 9.77
N GLN A 133 0.90 1.51 9.29
CA GLN A 133 0.54 1.57 7.89
C GLN A 133 1.87 1.53 7.15
N PRO A 134 2.08 0.59 6.20
CA PRO A 134 3.12 0.81 5.22
C PRO A 134 2.75 2.15 4.57
N ALA A 135 3.48 3.21 4.89
CA ALA A 135 3.47 4.39 4.07
C ALA A 135 3.82 3.85 2.68
N MET A 136 2.89 3.94 1.74
CA MET A 136 3.21 3.76 0.34
C MET A 136 4.45 4.64 0.14
N PRO A 137 5.62 4.07 -0.21
CA PRO A 137 6.78 4.89 -0.47
C PRO A 137 6.33 5.92 -1.50
N ASP A 138 6.50 7.20 -1.18
CA ASP A 138 6.48 8.22 -2.21
C ASP A 138 7.48 7.74 -3.27
N LEU A 139 7.03 7.65 -4.53
CA LEU A 139 7.93 7.17 -5.58
C LEU A 139 9.19 8.04 -5.52
N GLY A 140 10.35 7.39 -5.50
CA GLY A 140 11.59 8.10 -5.66
C GLY A 140 11.61 8.83 -7.00
N GLU A 141 12.54 9.78 -7.12
CA GLU A 141 12.72 10.54 -8.37
C GLU A 141 13.02 9.61 -9.56
N ALA A 142 13.70 8.48 -9.31
CA ALA A 142 14.02 7.47 -10.31
C ALA A 142 12.77 6.79 -10.87
N GLU A 143 11.87 6.35 -9.98
CA GLU A 143 10.60 5.72 -10.34
C GLU A 143 9.71 6.72 -11.10
N LYS A 144 9.61 7.96 -10.60
CA LYS A 144 8.83 9.04 -11.25
C LYS A 144 9.34 9.32 -12.65
N HIS A 145 10.66 9.44 -12.80
CA HIS A 145 11.30 9.70 -14.08
C HIS A 145 11.07 8.55 -15.07
N PHE A 146 11.33 7.31 -14.64
CA PHE A 146 11.12 6.12 -15.47
C PHE A 146 9.67 6.03 -15.98
N ILE A 147 8.69 6.20 -15.09
CA ILE A 147 7.27 6.13 -15.47
C ILE A 147 6.90 7.24 -16.44
N SER A 148 7.39 8.48 -16.23
CA SER A 148 7.14 9.60 -17.14
C SER A 148 7.67 9.33 -18.54
N VAL A 149 8.93 8.91 -18.66
CA VAL A 149 9.56 8.68 -19.97
C VAL A 149 8.95 7.49 -20.70
N VAL A 150 8.61 6.41 -19.99
CA VAL A 150 7.94 5.26 -20.60
C VAL A 150 6.51 5.59 -21.03
N ALA A 151 5.80 6.43 -20.26
CA ALA A 151 4.47 6.92 -20.62
C ALA A 151 4.50 7.83 -21.85
N GLU A 152 5.48 8.73 -21.94
CA GLU A 152 5.73 9.58 -23.12
C GLU A 152 6.06 8.73 -24.35
N ALA A 153 7.01 7.81 -24.23
CA ALA A 153 7.37 6.91 -25.33
C ALA A 153 6.19 6.05 -25.79
N TYR A 154 5.36 5.58 -24.85
CA TYR A 154 4.13 4.85 -25.17
C TYR A 154 3.14 5.73 -25.95
N PHE A 155 2.93 6.98 -25.53
CA PHE A 155 2.07 7.92 -26.23
C PHE A 155 2.61 8.24 -27.63
N GLU A 156 3.90 8.52 -27.77
CA GLU A 156 4.54 8.84 -29.05
C GLU A 156 4.54 7.66 -30.03
N CYS A 157 4.76 6.44 -29.54
CA CYS A 157 4.85 5.25 -30.40
C CYS A 157 3.48 4.70 -30.80
N PHE A 158 2.44 4.92 -29.99
CA PHE A 158 1.14 4.26 -30.17
C PHE A 158 -0.03 5.21 -30.31
N GLU A 159 0.20 6.53 -30.23
CA GLU A 159 -0.83 7.58 -30.26
C GLU A 159 -1.98 7.32 -29.25
N ALA A 160 -1.67 6.65 -28.14
CA ALA A 160 -2.63 6.21 -27.13
C ALA A 160 -2.27 6.83 -25.78
N SER A 161 -3.23 7.51 -25.13
CA SER A 161 -2.99 8.07 -23.80
C SER A 161 -2.70 6.95 -22.79
N PRO A 162 -1.58 7.01 -22.06
CA PRO A 162 -1.31 6.10 -20.97
C PRO A 162 -2.36 6.32 -19.88
N GLY A 163 -2.80 5.22 -19.27
CA GLY A 163 -3.85 5.24 -18.28
C GLY A 163 -3.45 4.50 -17.01
N ALA A 164 -3.94 4.97 -15.86
CA ALA A 164 -3.60 4.46 -14.54
C ALA A 164 -4.59 3.43 -13.98
N ASN A 165 -5.69 3.13 -14.69
CA ASN A 165 -6.68 2.17 -14.22
C ASN A 165 -6.21 0.73 -14.45
N GLY A 166 -6.51 -0.16 -13.50
CA GLY A 166 -5.97 -1.53 -13.48
C GLY A 166 -6.29 -2.44 -14.67
N GLY A 167 -7.21 -2.02 -15.56
CA GLY A 167 -7.55 -2.71 -16.81
C GLY A 167 -7.11 -1.98 -18.08
N GLU A 168 -6.41 -0.85 -17.96
CA GLU A 168 -5.89 -0.12 -19.12
C GLU A 168 -4.64 -0.79 -19.68
N PRO A 169 -4.38 -0.64 -20.99
CA PRO A 169 -3.30 -1.35 -21.63
C PRO A 169 -1.91 -0.96 -21.11
N PHE A 170 -1.73 0.30 -20.73
CA PHE A 170 -0.48 0.80 -20.16
C PHE A 170 -0.13 0.12 -18.82
N ILE A 171 -1.09 -0.05 -17.90
CA ILE A 171 -0.87 -0.81 -16.65
C ILE A 171 -0.56 -2.27 -16.93
N SER A 172 -1.26 -2.87 -17.90
CA SER A 172 -1.05 -4.27 -18.27
C SER A 172 0.36 -4.48 -18.83
N LEU A 173 0.85 -3.53 -19.62
CA LEU A 173 2.21 -3.48 -20.13
C LEU A 173 3.23 -3.31 -19.01
N LEU A 174 3.06 -2.35 -18.10
CA LEU A 174 3.96 -2.16 -16.95
C LEU A 174 4.07 -3.44 -16.10
N ARG A 175 2.93 -4.08 -15.77
CA ARG A 175 2.92 -5.36 -15.04
C ARG A 175 3.69 -6.46 -15.79
N ARG A 176 3.57 -6.51 -17.11
CA ARG A 176 4.32 -7.46 -17.93
C ARG A 176 5.82 -7.17 -17.87
N ILE A 177 6.21 -5.90 -17.96
CA ILE A 177 7.61 -5.46 -17.86
C ILE A 177 8.19 -5.83 -16.49
N THR A 178 7.47 -5.56 -15.39
CA THR A 178 7.83 -6.00 -14.02
C THR A 178 8.08 -7.51 -13.99
N ALA A 179 7.15 -8.30 -14.53
CA ALA A 179 7.23 -9.76 -14.52
C ALA A 179 8.43 -10.32 -15.31
N VAL A 180 8.75 -9.73 -16.47
CA VAL A 180 9.85 -10.23 -17.31
C VAL A 180 11.21 -9.69 -16.89
N SER A 181 11.28 -8.47 -16.37
CA SER A 181 12.54 -7.83 -15.96
C SER A 181 12.95 -8.19 -14.53
N GLY A 182 12.01 -8.63 -13.70
CA GLY A 182 12.20 -8.87 -12.27
C GLY A 182 12.41 -7.59 -11.46
N LEU A 183 12.10 -6.43 -12.04
CA LEU A 183 12.23 -5.12 -11.39
C LEU A 183 10.92 -4.76 -10.72
N ASP A 184 11.01 -4.18 -9.53
CA ASP A 184 9.85 -3.67 -8.81
C ASP A 184 9.46 -2.30 -9.39
N ILE A 185 8.70 -2.33 -10.49
CA ILE A 185 8.16 -1.14 -11.14
C ILE A 185 6.79 -0.84 -10.52
N PRO A 186 6.53 0.40 -10.07
CA PRO A 186 5.24 0.77 -9.50
C PRO A 186 4.10 0.60 -10.49
N VAL A 187 3.04 -0.11 -10.08
CA VAL A 187 1.83 -0.38 -10.88
C VAL A 187 0.53 0.06 -10.18
N GLU A 188 0.64 0.71 -9.02
CA GLU A 188 -0.50 1.17 -8.24
C GLU A 188 -1.09 2.46 -8.82
N LYS A 189 -2.42 2.50 -8.96
CA LYS A 189 -3.12 3.64 -9.55
C LYS A 189 -2.79 4.96 -8.83
N SER A 190 -2.81 4.94 -7.50
CA SER A 190 -2.54 6.11 -6.65
C SER A 190 -1.14 6.69 -6.83
N GLN A 191 -0.19 5.89 -7.30
CA GLN A 191 1.19 6.30 -7.58
C GLN A 191 1.36 6.81 -9.02
N LEU A 192 0.63 6.22 -9.97
CA LEU A 192 0.76 6.48 -11.40
C LEU A 192 -0.09 7.66 -11.90
N GLU A 193 -1.30 7.82 -11.37
CA GLU A 193 -2.24 8.87 -11.76
C GLU A 193 -1.64 10.31 -11.71
N PRO A 194 -0.89 10.73 -10.68
CA PRO A 194 -0.29 12.07 -10.67
C PRO A 194 0.83 12.28 -11.69
N ILE A 195 1.46 11.21 -12.19
CA ILE A 195 2.55 11.29 -13.18
C ILE A 195 1.97 11.27 -14.60
N ILE A 196 1.07 10.33 -14.84
CA ILE A 196 0.50 10.06 -16.16
C ILE A 196 -0.52 11.14 -16.58
N SER A 197 -1.24 11.77 -15.64
CA SER A 197 -2.25 12.80 -15.95
C SER A 197 -1.69 14.07 -16.58
N VAL A 198 -0.38 14.24 -16.60
CA VAL A 198 0.31 15.37 -17.26
C VAL A 198 0.66 15.03 -18.73
N ILE A 199 0.55 13.75 -19.12
CA ILE A 199 0.92 13.22 -20.44
C ILE A 199 -0.36 12.89 -21.22
N GLY A 200 -0.84 13.88 -21.98
CA GLY A 200 -1.90 13.72 -23.00
C GLY A 200 -3.33 13.68 -22.48
#